data_AF-A0A0R0A6Q7-F1
#
_entry.id   AF-A0A0R0A6Q7-F1
#
_cell.length_a   1.000
_cell.length_b   1.000
_cell.length_c   1.000
_cell.angle_alpha   90.00
_cell.angle_beta   90.00
_cell.angle_gamma   90.00
#
_symmetry.space_group_name_H-M   'P 1'
#
loop_
_entity.id
_entity.type
_entity.pdbx_description
1 polymer ?
#
loop_
_entity_poly.entity_id
_entity_poly.type
_entity_poly.pdbx_seq_one_letter_code
_entity_poly.pdbx_strand_id
1 'polypeptide(L)'
;MAQMLVVKAIESLDEGERSIVEVRVAPGGAEAMFVHHGPGAMLTGDDVYLLLDGDKRRVPEFRDPAQIAPAQYADLPALYERELGARPKFLLAGGNDDEGRARAEIEAQLDYLTWIRQRLRYLPKLCPEQVIMDGVPGWGCAAPKSSEECKEALAVLLSNGVEVNAQELLVLAKMKIAQLSEDNADLVTIRACVAAWIKSRRR
;
A
#
# COMPACT_ATOMS: atom_id res chain seq x y z
N MET A 1 -2.98 -10.34 -6.00
CA MET A 1 -3.89 -10.84 -4.94
C MET A 1 -4.37 -9.74 -4.00
N ALA A 2 -3.52 -8.78 -3.60
CA ALA A 2 -3.90 -7.66 -2.73
C ALA A 2 -5.23 -6.97 -3.10
N GLN A 3 -5.43 -6.61 -4.37
CA GLN A 3 -6.69 -6.01 -4.83
C GLN A 3 -7.92 -6.86 -4.47
N MET A 4 -7.85 -8.19 -4.62
CA MET A 4 -8.98 -9.08 -4.32
C MET A 4 -9.31 -9.09 -2.82
N LEU A 5 -8.30 -9.03 -1.95
CA LEU A 5 -8.52 -8.91 -0.50
C LEU A 5 -9.15 -7.57 -0.13
N VAL A 6 -8.70 -6.48 -0.74
CA VAL A 6 -9.27 -5.14 -0.49
C VAL A 6 -10.71 -5.10 -0.95
N VAL A 7 -11.00 -5.58 -2.17
CA VAL A 7 -12.37 -5.68 -2.69
C VAL A 7 -13.24 -6.51 -1.76
N LYS A 8 -12.75 -7.67 -1.30
CA LYS A 8 -13.48 -8.51 -0.33
C LYS A 8 -13.72 -7.78 0.99
N ALA A 9 -12.72 -7.07 1.52
CA ALA A 9 -12.84 -6.35 2.79
C ALA A 9 -13.88 -5.23 2.74
N ILE A 10 -13.99 -4.53 1.60
CA ILE A 10 -14.96 -3.42 1.44
C ILE A 10 -16.38 -3.89 1.11
N GLU A 11 -16.61 -5.18 0.83
CA GLU A 11 -17.96 -5.71 0.60
C GLU A 11 -18.88 -5.50 1.81
N SER A 12 -18.32 -5.54 3.03
CA SER A 12 -19.07 -5.31 4.27
C SER A 12 -19.21 -3.83 4.65
N LEU A 13 -18.75 -2.88 3.83
CA LEU A 13 -19.05 -1.45 4.03
C LEU A 13 -20.50 -1.15 3.62
N ASP A 14 -21.05 -0.04 4.10
CA ASP A 14 -22.35 0.41 3.59
C ASP A 14 -22.29 0.71 2.10
N GLU A 15 -23.42 0.56 1.41
CA GLU A 15 -23.47 0.69 -0.04
C GLU A 15 -23.01 2.07 -0.54
N GLY A 16 -23.30 3.13 0.22
CA GLY A 16 -22.85 4.48 -0.09
C GLY A 16 -21.34 4.62 0.00
N GLU A 17 -20.73 4.16 1.09
CA GLU A 17 -19.29 4.11 1.30
C GLU A 17 -18.58 3.25 0.25
N ARG A 18 -19.14 2.09 -0.08
CA ARG A 18 -18.57 1.20 -1.09
C ARG A 18 -18.62 1.81 -2.49
N SER A 19 -19.70 2.50 -2.85
CA SER A 19 -19.90 3.07 -4.19
C SER A 19 -18.89 4.16 -4.57
N ILE A 20 -18.29 4.82 -3.57
CA ILE A 20 -17.33 5.91 -3.77
C ILE A 20 -15.87 5.44 -3.76
N VAL A 21 -15.63 4.14 -3.54
CA VAL A 21 -14.29 3.55 -3.50
C VAL A 21 -14.01 2.79 -4.79
N GLU A 22 -12.94 3.19 -5.47
CA GLU A 22 -12.41 2.45 -6.61
C GLU A 22 -11.05 1.84 -6.26
N VAL A 23 -10.94 0.51 -6.37
CA VAL A 23 -9.68 -0.21 -6.08
C VAL A 23 -8.95 -0.54 -7.38
N ARG A 24 -7.81 0.13 -7.61
CA ARG A 24 -6.94 -0.11 -8.77
C ARG A 24 -5.57 -0.64 -8.36
N VAL A 25 -4.98 -1.45 -9.23
CA VAL A 25 -3.58 -1.87 -9.12
C VAL A 25 -2.73 -0.94 -9.97
N ALA A 26 -1.75 -0.27 -9.35
CA ALA A 26 -0.84 0.59 -10.09
C ALA A 26 0.15 -0.24 -10.92
N PRO A 27 0.38 0.09 -12.20
CA PRO A 27 1.43 -0.54 -12.99
C PRO A 27 2.80 -0.15 -12.43
N GLY A 28 3.76 -1.09 -12.43
CA GLY A 28 5.11 -0.85 -11.91
C GLY A 28 5.28 -1.02 -10.40
N GLY A 29 4.22 -1.37 -9.66
CA GLY A 29 4.30 -1.76 -8.25
C GLY A 29 4.59 -0.61 -7.28
N ALA A 30 5.03 -0.95 -6.07
CA ALA A 30 5.19 -0.01 -4.96
C ALA A 30 6.17 1.13 -5.25
N GLU A 31 7.27 0.84 -5.96
CA GLU A 31 8.26 1.87 -6.32
C GLU A 31 7.66 2.91 -7.27
N ALA A 32 6.96 2.49 -8.32
CA ALA A 32 6.28 3.42 -9.24
C ALA A 32 5.23 4.27 -8.50
N MET A 33 4.54 3.69 -7.51
CA MET A 33 3.61 4.42 -6.66
C MET A 33 4.31 5.55 -5.89
N PHE A 34 5.51 5.31 -5.35
CA PHE A 34 6.26 6.33 -4.62
C PHE A 34 6.94 7.36 -5.51
N VAL A 35 7.48 6.93 -6.64
CA VAL A 35 8.30 7.76 -7.52
C VAL A 35 7.43 8.68 -8.38
N HIS A 36 6.31 8.17 -8.88
CA HIS A 36 5.54 8.85 -9.93
C HIS A 36 4.08 9.11 -9.54
N HIS A 37 3.34 8.08 -9.11
CA HIS A 37 1.90 8.23 -8.90
C HIS A 37 1.56 9.07 -7.68
N GLY A 38 2.26 8.87 -6.55
CA GLY A 38 2.06 9.65 -5.33
C GLY A 38 2.33 11.13 -5.53
N PRO A 39 3.52 11.54 -6.03
CA PRO A 39 3.80 12.95 -6.32
C PRO A 39 2.82 13.56 -7.33
N GLY A 40 2.42 12.79 -8.35
CA GLY A 40 1.40 13.22 -9.31
C GLY A 40 0.05 13.48 -8.64
N ALA A 41 -0.45 12.53 -7.84
CA ALA A 41 -1.73 12.64 -7.14
C ALA A 41 -1.73 13.78 -6.10
N MET A 42 -0.60 14.00 -5.42
CA MET A 42 -0.43 15.15 -4.53
C MET A 42 -0.57 16.47 -5.29
N LEU A 43 0.08 16.58 -6.45
CA LEU A 43 0.05 17.80 -7.26
C LEU A 43 -1.33 18.07 -7.87
N THR A 44 -2.02 17.04 -8.34
CA THR A 44 -3.38 17.17 -8.92
C THR A 44 -4.46 17.36 -7.85
N GLY A 45 -4.15 17.04 -6.58
CA GLY A 45 -5.11 17.05 -5.49
C GLY A 45 -6.08 15.87 -5.54
N ASP A 46 -5.71 14.78 -6.22
CA ASP A 46 -6.57 13.61 -6.34
C ASP A 46 -6.70 12.87 -4.99
N ASP A 47 -7.91 12.37 -4.71
CA ASP A 47 -8.22 11.56 -3.53
C ASP A 47 -7.70 10.11 -3.69
N VAL A 48 -6.37 9.98 -3.82
CA VAL A 48 -5.68 8.69 -3.97
C VAL A 48 -5.08 8.25 -2.64
N TYR A 49 -5.36 7.00 -2.29
CA TYR A 49 -4.83 6.34 -1.11
C TYR A 49 -4.00 5.13 -1.54
N LEU A 50 -2.88 4.90 -0.87
CA LEU A 50 -1.94 3.85 -1.19
C LEU A 50 -2.04 2.75 -0.13
N LEU A 51 -2.33 1.53 -0.58
CA LEU A 51 -2.28 0.33 0.26
C LEU A 51 -1.25 -0.64 -0.33
N LEU A 52 -0.20 -0.90 0.43
CA LEU A 52 0.93 -1.74 -0.02
C LEU A 52 1.06 -3.02 0.79
N ASP A 53 1.78 -3.98 0.23
CA ASP A 53 2.14 -5.21 0.94
C ASP A 53 3.04 -4.90 2.15
N GLY A 54 2.91 -5.67 3.22
CA GLY A 54 3.62 -5.42 4.48
C GLY A 54 5.14 -5.54 4.37
N ASP A 55 5.64 -6.37 3.45
CA ASP A 55 7.07 -6.51 3.14
C ASP A 55 7.71 -5.22 2.59
N LYS A 56 6.90 -4.28 2.05
CA LYS A 56 7.37 -2.97 1.58
C LYS A 56 7.51 -1.95 2.70
N ARG A 57 7.11 -2.28 3.93
CA ARG A 57 7.23 -1.37 5.08
C ARG A 57 8.66 -1.34 5.61
N ARG A 58 9.36 -0.23 5.42
CA ARG A 58 10.73 -0.05 5.94
C ARG A 58 10.78 0.60 7.31
N VAL A 59 9.79 1.43 7.63
CA VAL A 59 9.69 2.12 8.92
C VAL A 59 8.30 1.94 9.52
N PRO A 60 8.17 1.89 10.86
CA PRO A 60 6.87 1.85 11.51
C PRO A 60 6.06 3.12 11.23
N GLU A 61 6.72 4.27 11.20
CA GLU A 61 6.12 5.56 10.90
C GLU A 61 7.13 6.42 10.15
N PHE A 62 6.67 7.20 9.16
CA PHE A 62 7.51 8.18 8.46
C PHE A 62 7.88 9.32 9.40
N ARG A 63 8.98 10.02 9.12
CA ARG A 63 9.31 11.22 9.89
C ARG A 63 8.26 12.31 9.72
N ASP A 64 7.92 12.99 10.82
CA ASP A 64 7.03 14.16 10.78
C ASP A 64 7.77 15.37 10.17
N PRO A 65 7.27 15.96 9.08
CA PRO A 65 7.87 17.14 8.44
C PRO A 65 8.04 18.33 9.38
N ALA A 66 7.12 18.51 10.33
CA ALA A 66 7.20 19.59 11.31
C ALA A 66 8.39 19.45 12.27
N GLN A 67 8.97 18.25 12.37
CA GLN A 67 10.14 17.96 13.21
C GLN A 67 11.46 18.01 12.44
N ILE A 68 11.44 18.26 11.12
CA ILE A 68 12.65 18.34 10.30
C ILE A 68 13.16 19.78 10.31
N ALA A 69 14.34 19.99 10.91
CA ALA A 69 14.94 21.32 10.96
C ALA A 69 15.48 21.73 9.58
N PRO A 70 15.52 23.03 9.24
CA PRO A 70 16.05 23.51 7.96
C PRO A 70 17.49 23.06 7.65
N ALA A 71 18.31 22.88 8.68
CA ALA A 71 19.67 22.35 8.53
C ALA A 71 19.72 20.93 7.96
N GLN A 72 18.61 20.19 8.00
CA GLN A 72 18.49 18.80 7.54
C GLN A 72 17.83 18.69 6.16
N TYR A 73 17.46 19.81 5.51
CA TYR A 73 16.77 19.77 4.23
C TYR A 73 17.62 19.17 3.10
N ALA A 74 18.94 19.31 3.18
CA ALA A 74 19.86 18.67 2.25
C ALA A 74 19.80 17.12 2.31
N ASP A 75 19.37 16.56 3.44
CA ASP A 75 19.31 15.11 3.67
C ASP A 75 17.95 14.49 3.31
N LEU A 76 16.96 15.29 2.88
CA LEU A 76 15.62 14.80 2.53
C LEU A 76 15.64 13.70 1.45
N PRO A 77 16.45 13.77 0.37
CA PRO A 77 16.52 12.67 -0.59
C PRO A 77 17.02 11.35 0.01
N ALA A 78 17.98 11.42 0.94
CA ALA A 78 18.49 10.25 1.65
C ALA A 78 17.49 9.72 2.69
N LEU A 79 16.72 10.61 3.32
CA LEU A 79 15.59 10.27 4.19
C LEU A 79 14.57 9.43 3.42
N TYR A 80 14.19 9.86 2.22
CA TYR A 80 13.24 9.13 1.37
C TYR A 80 13.74 7.76 0.95
N GLU A 81 15.00 7.66 0.54
CA GLU A 81 15.59 6.38 0.18
C GLU A 81 15.63 5.40 1.37
N ARG A 82 15.85 5.92 2.59
CA ARG A 82 15.81 5.10 3.81
C ARG A 82 14.38 4.67 4.18
N GLU A 83 13.43 5.60 4.16
CA GLU A 83 12.08 5.37 4.71
C GLU A 83 11.09 4.78 3.68
N LEU A 84 11.16 5.19 2.41
CA LEU A 84 10.35 4.65 1.32
C LEU A 84 11.08 3.55 0.53
N GLY A 85 12.42 3.57 0.49
CA GLY A 85 13.17 2.73 -0.44
C GLY A 85 13.16 3.24 -1.87
N ALA A 86 12.72 4.47 -2.09
CA ALA A 86 12.59 5.10 -3.39
C ALA A 86 12.76 6.61 -3.25
N ARG A 87 13.12 7.28 -4.35
CA ARG A 87 13.23 8.74 -4.42
C ARG A 87 12.06 9.32 -5.23
N PRO A 88 11.10 10.00 -4.59
CA PRO A 88 9.98 10.65 -5.27
C PRO A 88 10.47 11.65 -6.32
N LYS A 89 9.79 11.71 -7.48
CA LYS A 89 10.06 12.70 -8.53
C LYS A 89 8.94 13.73 -8.54
N PHE A 90 9.28 14.96 -8.15
CA PHE A 90 8.34 16.06 -8.11
C PHE A 90 8.29 16.79 -9.46
N LEU A 91 7.08 17.10 -9.91
CA LEU A 91 6.85 17.91 -11.10
C LEU A 91 6.86 19.39 -10.69
N LEU A 92 8.03 20.01 -10.73
CA LEU A 92 8.21 21.42 -10.40
C LEU A 92 8.05 22.28 -11.67
N ALA A 93 7.48 23.48 -11.52
CA ALA A 93 7.34 24.43 -12.61
C ALA A 93 8.72 24.84 -13.16
N GLY A 94 8.85 24.91 -14.50
CA GLY A 94 10.08 25.32 -15.16
C GLY A 94 10.27 26.84 -15.09
N GLY A 95 11.38 27.28 -14.50
CA GLY A 95 11.82 28.67 -14.47
C GLY A 95 13.35 28.76 -14.35
N ASN A 96 13.93 29.88 -14.77
CA ASN A 96 15.39 30.12 -14.75
C ASN A 96 15.92 30.59 -13.38
N ASP A 97 15.17 30.38 -12.30
CA ASP A 97 15.57 30.75 -10.94
C ASP A 97 15.96 29.49 -10.15
N ASP A 98 17.26 29.26 -10.04
CA ASP A 98 17.83 28.09 -9.36
C ASP A 98 17.52 28.09 -7.84
N GLU A 99 17.50 29.27 -7.20
CA GLU A 99 17.18 29.38 -5.77
C GLU A 99 15.71 29.11 -5.51
N GLY A 100 14.82 29.68 -6.33
CA GLY A 100 13.39 29.42 -6.27
C GLY A 100 13.06 27.95 -6.48
N ARG A 101 13.75 27.30 -7.42
CA ARG A 101 13.58 25.86 -7.69
C ARG A 101 14.01 24.99 -6.52
N ALA A 102 15.16 25.27 -5.91
CA ALA A 102 15.64 24.51 -4.76
C ALA A 102 14.68 24.62 -3.56
N ARG A 103 14.10 25.79 -3.32
CA ARG A 103 13.08 25.98 -2.27
C ARG A 103 11.80 25.21 -2.58
N ALA A 104 11.31 25.28 -3.81
CA ALA A 104 10.12 24.54 -4.24
C ALA A 104 10.30 23.03 -4.13
N GLU A 105 11.51 22.52 -4.40
CA GLU A 105 11.83 21.10 -4.25
C GLU A 105 11.80 20.65 -2.78
N ILE A 106 12.32 21.48 -1.87
CA ILE A 106 12.26 21.20 -0.43
C ILE A 106 10.81 21.21 0.06
N GLU A 107 10.03 22.21 -0.34
CA GLU A 107 8.62 22.31 0.03
C GLU A 107 7.82 21.10 -0.47
N ALA A 108 7.96 20.74 -1.74
CA ALA A 108 7.33 19.54 -2.30
C ALA A 108 7.74 18.25 -1.57
N GLN A 109 9.00 18.16 -1.13
CA GLN A 109 9.47 17.05 -0.31
C GLN A 109 8.80 17.03 1.08
N LEU A 110 8.64 18.16 1.75
CA LEU A 110 7.99 18.19 3.07
C LEU A 110 6.48 17.92 2.96
N ASP A 111 5.84 18.47 1.94
CA ASP A 111 4.42 18.25 1.65
C ASP A 111 4.15 16.79 1.32
N TYR A 112 5.03 16.16 0.54
CA TYR A 112 4.86 14.76 0.19
C TYR A 112 5.02 13.83 1.40
N LEU A 113 5.94 14.12 2.32
CA LEU A 113 6.02 13.40 3.61
C LEU A 113 4.71 13.53 4.40
N THR A 114 4.11 14.73 4.43
CA THR A 114 2.81 14.95 5.07
C THR A 114 1.72 14.14 4.38
N TRP A 115 1.70 14.16 3.04
CA TRP A 115 0.72 13.45 2.22
C TRP A 115 0.80 11.93 2.42
N ILE A 116 1.99 11.32 2.35
CA ILE A 116 2.16 9.87 2.54
C ILE A 116 1.79 9.44 3.96
N ARG A 117 2.09 10.23 5.00
CA ARG A 117 1.73 9.92 6.40
C ARG A 117 0.22 9.72 6.55
N GLN A 118 -0.58 10.48 5.80
CA GLN A 118 -2.03 10.41 5.85
C GLN A 118 -2.61 9.33 4.93
N ARG A 119 -2.00 9.09 3.78
CA ARG A 119 -2.61 8.32 2.68
C ARG A 119 -1.99 6.95 2.40
N LEU A 120 -0.81 6.67 2.94
CA LEU A 120 -0.14 5.37 2.79
C LEU A 120 -0.41 4.48 3.99
N ARG A 121 -0.89 3.27 3.74
CA ARG A 121 -0.98 2.19 4.73
C ARG A 121 -0.45 0.89 4.13
N TYR A 122 -0.22 -0.07 5.00
CA TYR A 122 0.28 -1.38 4.64
C TYR A 122 -0.73 -2.45 5.04
N LEU A 123 -0.75 -3.56 4.31
CA LEU A 123 -1.48 -4.76 4.69
C LEU A 123 -1.01 -5.26 6.07
N PRO A 124 -1.90 -5.89 6.86
CA PRO A 124 -1.58 -6.33 8.22
C PRO A 124 -0.51 -7.42 8.30
N LYS A 125 -0.29 -8.16 7.21
CA LYS A 125 0.64 -9.28 7.09
C LYS A 125 1.75 -8.95 6.08
N LEU A 126 2.76 -9.81 6.00
CA LEU A 126 3.91 -9.63 5.09
C LEU A 126 3.45 -9.45 3.63
N CYS A 127 2.48 -10.25 3.22
CA CYS A 127 1.98 -10.25 1.85
C CYS A 127 0.51 -10.72 1.84
N PRO A 128 -0.24 -10.47 0.75
CA PRO A 128 -1.62 -10.92 0.63
C PRO A 128 -1.75 -12.45 0.68
N GLU A 129 -0.76 -13.20 0.22
CA GLU A 129 -0.75 -14.65 0.27
C GLU A 129 -0.84 -15.18 1.71
N GLN A 130 -0.17 -14.52 2.65
CA GLN A 130 -0.23 -14.86 4.06
C GLN A 130 -1.64 -14.71 4.65
N VAL A 131 -2.37 -13.66 4.26
CA VAL A 131 -3.76 -13.45 4.70
C VAL A 131 -4.67 -14.60 4.24
N ILE A 132 -4.46 -15.08 3.02
CA ILE A 132 -5.25 -16.19 2.46
C ILE A 132 -4.95 -17.49 3.20
N MET A 133 -3.66 -17.78 3.46
CA MET A 133 -3.24 -18.97 4.19
C MET A 133 -3.76 -19.00 5.62
N ASP A 134 -3.67 -17.89 6.35
CA ASP A 134 -4.16 -17.77 7.74
C ASP A 134 -5.68 -17.98 7.83
N GLY A 135 -6.41 -17.76 6.74
CA GLY A 135 -7.84 -18.01 6.63
C GLY A 135 -8.21 -19.47 6.31
N VAL A 136 -7.25 -20.36 6.02
CA VAL A 136 -7.51 -21.76 5.69
C VAL A 136 -7.50 -22.62 6.96
N PRO A 137 -8.63 -23.27 7.34
CA PRO A 137 -8.68 -24.13 8.51
C PRO A 137 -7.68 -25.29 8.42
N GLY A 138 -6.93 -25.52 9.49
CA GLY A 138 -5.92 -26.59 9.54
C GLY A 138 -4.55 -26.20 8.98
N TRP A 139 -4.39 -25.00 8.42
CA TRP A 139 -3.07 -24.45 8.12
C TRP A 139 -2.41 -23.96 9.42
N GLY A 140 -1.49 -24.77 9.94
CA GLY A 140 -0.75 -24.52 11.20
C GLY A 140 0.76 -24.58 11.03
N CYS A 141 1.27 -24.32 9.82
CA CYS A 141 2.71 -24.27 9.57
C CYS A 141 3.34 -23.03 10.21
N ALA A 142 4.63 -23.16 10.56
CA ALA A 142 5.43 -22.04 11.05
C ALA A 142 5.25 -20.82 10.14
N ALA A 143 5.05 -19.65 10.74
CA ALA A 143 4.82 -18.43 9.99
C ALA A 143 5.94 -18.23 8.95
N PRO A 144 5.62 -18.11 7.66
CA PRO A 144 6.61 -17.92 6.61
C PRO A 144 7.45 -16.67 6.88
N LYS A 145 8.75 -16.75 6.60
CA LYS A 145 9.72 -15.69 6.95
C LYS A 145 9.86 -14.64 5.86
N SER A 146 9.36 -14.91 4.66
CA SER A 146 9.46 -14.04 3.50
C SER A 146 8.22 -14.12 2.59
N SER A 147 8.06 -13.14 1.71
CA SER A 147 6.98 -13.13 0.70
C SER A 147 7.09 -14.29 -0.29
N GLU A 148 8.30 -14.72 -0.64
CA GLU A 148 8.50 -15.82 -1.58
C GLU A 148 8.09 -17.16 -0.96
N GLU A 149 8.47 -17.41 0.30
CA GLU A 149 7.99 -18.58 1.05
C GLU A 149 6.47 -18.60 1.14
N CYS A 150 5.81 -17.45 1.30
CA CYS A 150 4.35 -17.36 1.31
C CYS A 150 3.73 -17.77 -0.03
N LYS A 151 4.31 -17.33 -1.14
CA LYS A 151 3.83 -17.67 -2.49
C LYS A 151 3.97 -19.16 -2.77
N GLU A 152 5.11 -19.74 -2.44
CA GLU A 152 5.37 -21.16 -2.62
C GLU A 152 4.43 -22.01 -1.76
N ALA A 153 4.29 -21.64 -0.48
CA ALA A 153 3.39 -22.33 0.45
C ALA A 153 1.93 -22.24 0.00
N LEU A 154 1.49 -21.07 -0.46
CA LEU A 154 0.14 -20.90 -1.00
C LEU A 154 -0.06 -21.73 -2.28
N ALA A 155 0.93 -21.78 -3.16
CA ALA A 155 0.86 -22.58 -4.38
C ALA A 155 0.66 -24.06 -4.05
N VAL A 156 1.44 -24.61 -3.11
CA VAL A 156 1.29 -26.00 -2.64
C VAL A 156 -0.07 -26.23 -1.97
N LEU A 157 -0.51 -25.29 -1.14
CA LEU A 157 -1.78 -25.38 -0.42
C LEU A 157 -3.00 -25.38 -1.36
N LEU A 158 -2.97 -24.54 -2.39
CA LEU A 158 -4.10 -24.41 -3.33
C LEU A 158 -4.09 -25.48 -4.40
N SER A 159 -2.91 -25.95 -4.82
CA SER A 159 -2.79 -26.93 -5.89
C SER A 159 -3.13 -28.35 -5.45
N ASN A 160 -3.09 -28.66 -4.16
CA ASN A 160 -3.35 -30.01 -3.60
C ASN A 160 -2.56 -31.12 -4.32
N GLY A 161 -1.34 -30.82 -4.78
CA GLY A 161 -0.48 -31.78 -5.48
C GLY A 161 -0.69 -31.88 -6.99
N VAL A 162 -1.50 -31.00 -7.58
CA VAL A 162 -1.65 -30.87 -9.04
C VAL A 162 -0.73 -29.76 -9.56
N GLU A 163 -0.16 -29.91 -10.76
CA GLU A 163 0.52 -28.76 -11.40
C GLU A 163 -0.54 -27.72 -11.79
N VAL A 164 -0.40 -26.51 -11.24
CA VAL A 164 -1.25 -25.37 -11.55
C VAL A 164 -0.40 -24.24 -12.11
N ASN A 165 -0.88 -23.61 -13.17
CA ASN A 165 -0.24 -22.40 -13.69
C ASN A 165 -0.62 -21.17 -12.86
N ALA A 166 0.05 -20.03 -13.11
CA ALA A 166 -0.16 -18.80 -12.35
C ALA A 166 -1.60 -18.26 -12.44
N GLN A 167 -2.29 -18.47 -13.58
CA GLN A 167 -3.66 -18.01 -13.76
C GLN A 167 -4.66 -18.87 -12.98
N GLU A 168 -4.47 -20.19 -12.99
CA GLU A 168 -5.24 -21.14 -12.19
C GLU A 168 -5.06 -20.88 -10.69
N LEU A 169 -3.82 -20.60 -10.27
CA LEU A 169 -3.52 -20.24 -8.88
C LEU A 169 -4.28 -18.98 -8.45
N LEU A 170 -4.36 -17.97 -9.33
CA LEU A 170 -5.14 -16.76 -9.05
C LEU A 170 -6.64 -17.05 -8.94
N VAL A 171 -7.19 -17.96 -9.76
CA VAL A 171 -8.60 -18.36 -9.67
C VAL A 171 -8.86 -19.09 -8.35
N LEU A 172 -7.99 -20.02 -7.96
CA LEU A 172 -8.10 -20.75 -6.69
C LEU A 172 -7.99 -19.79 -5.49
N ALA A 173 -7.06 -18.84 -5.56
CA ALA A 173 -6.91 -17.80 -4.54
C ALA A 173 -8.18 -16.94 -4.45
N LYS A 174 -8.78 -16.55 -5.59
CA LYS A 174 -10.05 -15.81 -5.62
C LYS A 174 -11.18 -16.58 -4.94
N MET A 175 -11.29 -17.89 -5.20
CA MET A 175 -12.29 -18.74 -4.55
C MET A 175 -12.09 -18.81 -3.03
N LYS A 176 -10.84 -18.92 -2.57
CA LYS A 176 -10.53 -18.93 -1.13
C LYS A 176 -10.80 -17.59 -0.47
N ILE A 177 -10.45 -16.47 -1.11
CA ILE A 177 -10.77 -15.12 -0.62
C ILE A 177 -12.28 -14.96 -0.47
N ALA A 178 -13.07 -15.45 -1.42
CA ALA A 178 -14.53 -15.38 -1.34
C ALA A 178 -15.12 -16.21 -0.18
N GLN A 179 -14.42 -17.27 0.26
CA GLN A 179 -14.79 -18.12 1.39
C GLN A 179 -14.35 -17.56 2.75
N LEU A 180 -13.51 -16.52 2.79
CA LEU A 180 -13.11 -15.89 4.05
C LEU A 180 -14.32 -15.27 4.74
N SER A 181 -14.42 -15.50 6.05
CA SER A 181 -15.42 -14.83 6.89
C SER A 181 -15.21 -13.31 6.87
N GLU A 182 -16.31 -12.55 6.87
CA GLU A 182 -16.28 -11.08 6.97
C GLU A 182 -15.71 -10.57 8.30
N ASP A 183 -15.67 -11.45 9.31
CA ASP A 183 -15.08 -11.22 10.63
C ASP A 183 -13.61 -11.62 10.70
N ASN A 184 -13.00 -12.04 9.59
CA ASN A 184 -11.56 -12.29 9.54
C ASN A 184 -10.80 -11.03 9.98
N ALA A 185 -9.91 -11.17 10.97
CA ALA A 185 -9.23 -10.05 11.61
C ALA A 185 -8.42 -9.19 10.63
N ASP A 186 -7.84 -9.79 9.59
CA ASP A 186 -7.09 -9.06 8.56
C ASP A 186 -8.02 -8.27 7.65
N LEU A 187 -9.15 -8.87 7.23
CA LEU A 187 -10.18 -8.16 6.45
C LEU A 187 -10.80 -7.00 7.25
N VAL A 188 -11.08 -7.21 8.54
CA VAL A 188 -11.57 -6.15 9.44
C VAL A 188 -10.57 -5.00 9.51
N THR A 189 -9.27 -5.30 9.59
CA THR A 189 -8.21 -4.28 9.63
C THR A 189 -8.14 -3.48 8.32
N ILE A 190 -8.20 -4.16 7.17
CA ILE A 190 -8.23 -3.51 5.85
C ILE A 190 -9.50 -2.64 5.71
N ARG A 191 -10.66 -3.16 6.12
CA ARG A 191 -11.94 -2.42 6.09
C ARG A 191 -11.88 -1.17 6.97
N ALA A 192 -11.35 -1.29 8.19
CA ALA A 192 -11.19 -0.15 9.09
C ALA A 192 -10.26 0.92 8.52
N CYS A 193 -9.20 0.51 7.81
CA CYS A 193 -8.30 1.41 7.10
C CYS A 193 -9.03 2.20 6.01
N VAL A 194 -9.79 1.52 5.15
CA VAL A 194 -10.56 2.17 4.07
C VAL A 194 -11.65 3.08 4.65
N ALA A 195 -12.37 2.64 5.67
CA ALA A 195 -13.40 3.46 6.33
C ALA A 195 -12.81 4.74 6.97
N ALA A 196 -11.59 4.66 7.52
CA ALA A 196 -10.90 5.84 8.05
C ALA A 196 -10.59 6.86 6.95
N TRP A 197 -10.16 6.41 5.77
CA TRP A 197 -9.91 7.27 4.61
C TRP A 197 -11.18 7.92 4.06
N ILE A 198 -12.28 7.17 4.01
CA ILE A 198 -13.59 7.74 3.62
C ILE A 198 -14.01 8.84 4.60
N LYS A 199 -13.83 8.61 5.91
CA LYS A 199 -14.17 9.59 6.96
C LYS A 199 -13.29 10.84 6.90
N SER A 200 -12.00 10.71 6.59
CA SER A 200 -11.11 11.88 6.46
C SER A 200 -11.48 12.77 5.28
N ARG A 201 -12.10 12.22 4.22
CA ARG A 201 -12.58 12.99 3.06
C ARG A 201 -13.83 13.82 3.36
N ARG A 202 -14.66 13.41 4.33
CA ARG A 202 -15.91 14.10 4.68
C ARG A 202 -15.69 15.34 5.57
N ARG A 203 -14.46 15.66 5.94
CA ARG A 203 -14.09 16.83 6.75
C ARG A 203 -13.52 17.93 5.87
#